data_AF-S5NIX9-F1
#
_entry.id   AF-S5NIX9-F1
#
_cell.length_a   1.000
_cell.length_b   1.000
_cell.length_c   1.000
_cell.angle_alpha   90.00
_cell.angle_beta   90.00
_cell.angle_gamma   90.00
#
_symmetry.space_group_name_H-M   'P 1'
#
loop_
_entity.id
_entity.type
_entity.pdbx_description
1 polymer ?
#
loop_
_entity_poly.entity_id
_entity_poly.type
_entity_poly.pdbx_seq_one_letter_code
_entity_poly.pdbx_strand_id
1 'polypeptide(L)'
;MSESCEVTEVTKKKGIPAWWVTVFLFWLGWIFMYADRTILNPVMGELEKEFGLSGTQLGILNSVFYFSYALLQVPAGILGDKIGKKKVLVPGFILFGLFTAVTGWAKSWYMLLFARVVTGAGEGTYYGPQYGLSSEQIPKKYRSLGSAIINSGMAFGIALGLMTSSWLVYDQGHSWRMPFYAMAIPSVLVGVAIWLLVKEKKRNADVAGQQVKKGKFSDLLKNRNLILTYVMVFCSLFGFFVILTWLPYYLQSERGIAGGETGFISSLVAWISIPGALLFSSLSDKLGKRKPLILFLVPVAIISMLSIIWMPNMTGVIIALCVYGLVGKLAGGTGCR
;
A
#
# COMPACT_ATOMS: atom_id res chain seq x y z
N MET A 1 33.68 -48.26 -36.89
CA MET A 1 32.41 -47.61 -37.26
C MET A 1 31.72 -47.24 -35.96
N SER A 2 32.06 -46.08 -35.41
CA SER A 2 31.55 -45.60 -34.12
C SER A 2 30.62 -44.41 -34.40
N GLU A 3 29.31 -44.66 -34.41
CA GLU A 3 28.30 -43.61 -34.49
C GLU A 3 28.23 -42.89 -33.14
N SER A 4 28.73 -41.66 -33.12
CA SER A 4 28.52 -40.72 -32.03
C SER A 4 27.09 -40.19 -32.10
N CYS A 5 26.28 -40.53 -31.10
CA CYS A 5 24.95 -39.98 -30.90
C CYS A 5 25.07 -38.50 -30.49
N GLU A 6 24.89 -37.59 -31.44
CA GLU A 6 24.82 -36.15 -31.19
C GLU A 6 23.50 -35.84 -30.46
N VAL A 7 23.60 -35.60 -29.16
CA VAL A 7 22.48 -35.10 -28.36
C VAL A 7 22.26 -33.63 -28.75
N THR A 8 21.33 -33.37 -29.65
CA THR A 8 20.82 -32.02 -29.92
C THR A 8 20.20 -31.44 -28.64
N GLU A 9 20.94 -30.57 -27.96
CA GLU A 9 20.41 -29.68 -26.93
C GLU A 9 19.34 -28.77 -27.56
N VAL A 10 18.07 -29.09 -27.32
CA VAL A 10 16.97 -28.18 -27.59
C VAL A 10 17.13 -26.97 -26.66
N THR A 11 17.65 -25.88 -27.21
CA THR A 11 17.75 -24.58 -26.56
C THR A 11 16.35 -24.08 -26.20
N LYS A 12 15.89 -24.46 -25.00
CA LYS A 12 14.65 -23.99 -24.41
C LYS A 12 14.74 -22.47 -24.33
N LYS A 13 14.01 -21.73 -25.19
CA LYS A 13 13.88 -20.27 -25.12
C LYS A 13 13.72 -19.88 -23.65
N LYS A 14 14.69 -19.15 -23.09
CA LYS A 14 14.65 -18.64 -21.72
C LYS A 14 13.53 -17.60 -21.62
N GLY A 15 12.29 -18.07 -21.55
CA GLY A 15 11.14 -17.23 -21.22
C GLY A 15 11.33 -16.59 -19.86
N ILE A 16 10.62 -15.48 -19.61
CA ILE A 16 10.64 -14.78 -18.33
C ILE A 16 10.34 -15.79 -17.22
N PRO A 17 11.21 -15.92 -16.19
CA PRO A 17 10.97 -16.84 -15.09
C PRO A 17 9.61 -16.57 -14.43
N ALA A 18 8.84 -17.62 -14.13
CA ALA A 18 7.48 -17.48 -13.60
C ALA A 18 7.40 -16.61 -12.32
N TRP A 19 8.47 -16.56 -11.51
CA TRP A 19 8.52 -15.72 -10.31
C TRP A 19 8.56 -14.21 -10.63
N TRP A 20 9.10 -13.80 -11.78
CA TRP A 20 9.08 -12.40 -12.23
C TRP A 20 7.67 -11.96 -12.59
N VAL A 21 6.88 -12.84 -13.21
CA VAL A 21 5.46 -12.58 -13.50
C VAL A 21 4.69 -12.36 -12.20
N THR A 22 4.93 -13.19 -11.18
CA THR A 22 4.32 -13.01 -9.86
C THR A 22 4.74 -11.72 -9.19
N VAL A 23 6.03 -11.38 -9.21
CA VAL A 23 6.53 -10.11 -8.67
C VAL A 23 5.87 -8.92 -9.35
N PHE A 24 5.77 -8.93 -10.68
CA PHE A 24 5.16 -7.87 -11.45
C PHE A 24 3.66 -7.72 -11.16
N LEU A 25 2.91 -8.83 -11.12
CA LEU A 25 1.47 -8.79 -10.83
C LEU A 25 1.19 -8.34 -9.39
N PHE A 26 1.99 -8.79 -8.42
CA PHE A 26 1.85 -8.30 -7.05
C PHE A 26 2.28 -6.85 -6.89
N TRP A 27 3.28 -6.39 -7.63
CA TRP A 27 3.64 -4.98 -7.70
C TRP A 27 2.49 -4.13 -8.26
N LEU A 28 1.87 -4.55 -9.36
CA LEU A 28 0.66 -3.90 -9.88
C LEU A 28 -0.49 -3.93 -8.86
N GLY A 29 -0.69 -5.05 -8.17
CA GLY A 29 -1.71 -5.14 -7.13
C GLY A 29 -1.48 -4.15 -5.98
N TRP A 30 -0.22 -3.96 -5.56
CA TRP A 30 0.15 -2.92 -4.60
C TRP A 30 -0.11 -1.51 -5.13
N ILE A 31 0.19 -1.24 -6.41
CA ILE A 31 -0.09 0.06 -7.04
C ILE A 31 -1.57 0.39 -6.97
N PHE A 32 -2.42 -0.50 -7.47
CA PHE A 32 -3.85 -0.22 -7.57
C PHE A 32 -4.54 -0.17 -6.21
N MET A 33 -4.12 -1.01 -5.27
CA MET A 33 -4.58 -0.95 -3.88
C MET A 33 -4.24 0.40 -3.24
N TYR A 34 -3.01 0.88 -3.40
CA TYR A 34 -2.63 2.17 -2.83
C TYR A 34 -3.18 3.37 -3.60
N ALA A 35 -3.46 3.22 -4.90
CA ALA A 35 -4.15 4.24 -5.68
C ALA A 35 -5.59 4.39 -5.18
N ASP A 36 -6.35 3.31 -4.97
CA ASP A 36 -7.71 3.38 -4.43
C ASP A 36 -7.78 4.08 -3.06
N ARG A 37 -6.81 3.80 -2.19
CA ARG A 37 -6.69 4.47 -0.89
C ARG A 37 -6.53 5.97 -1.01
N THR A 38 -5.91 6.47 -2.07
CA THR A 38 -5.57 7.89 -2.20
C THR A 38 -6.42 8.65 -3.20
N ILE A 39 -7.14 8.00 -4.12
CA ILE A 39 -8.02 8.70 -5.07
C ILE A 39 -9.13 9.49 -4.38
N LEU A 40 -9.57 9.10 -3.17
CA LEU A 40 -10.60 9.83 -2.43
C LEU A 40 -10.09 11.14 -1.85
N ASN A 41 -8.80 11.23 -1.50
CA ASN A 41 -8.27 12.33 -0.69
C ASN A 41 -8.37 13.69 -1.41
N PRO A 42 -8.04 13.82 -2.71
CA PRO A 42 -8.19 15.09 -3.42
C PRO A 42 -9.64 15.52 -3.65
N VAL A 43 -10.59 14.58 -3.66
CA VAL A 43 -12.01 14.83 -3.98
C VAL A 43 -12.91 14.93 -2.75
N MET A 44 -12.34 14.92 -1.53
CA MET A 44 -13.12 15.05 -0.30
C MET A 44 -13.96 16.34 -0.27
N GLY A 45 -13.44 17.46 -0.81
CA GLY A 45 -14.19 18.72 -0.90
C GLY A 45 -15.38 18.65 -1.87
N GLU A 46 -15.30 17.83 -2.92
CA GLU A 46 -16.43 17.62 -3.83
C GLU A 46 -17.51 16.73 -3.19
N LEU A 47 -17.10 15.73 -2.40
CA LEU A 47 -18.02 14.93 -1.58
C LEU A 47 -18.73 15.78 -0.52
N GLU A 48 -18.01 16.74 0.07
CA GLU A 48 -18.56 17.70 1.03
C GLU A 48 -19.67 18.55 0.38
N LYS A 49 -19.41 19.11 -0.80
CA LYS A 49 -20.37 19.93 -1.56
C LYS A 49 -21.58 19.12 -2.03
N GLU A 50 -21.38 17.92 -2.56
CA GLU A 50 -22.47 17.14 -3.15
C GLU A 50 -23.40 16.52 -2.09
N PHE A 51 -22.84 15.97 -1.01
CA PHE A 51 -23.60 15.25 0.01
C PHE A 51 -23.85 16.06 1.29
N GLY A 52 -23.35 17.31 1.37
CA GLY A 52 -23.47 18.15 2.55
C GLY A 52 -22.77 17.54 3.77
N LEU A 53 -21.60 16.92 3.56
CA LEU A 53 -20.91 16.18 4.61
C LEU A 53 -20.17 17.12 5.56
N SER A 54 -20.06 16.73 6.83
CA SER A 54 -19.14 17.38 7.77
C SER A 54 -17.73 16.80 7.68
N GLY A 55 -16.73 17.54 8.14
CA GLY A 55 -15.35 17.02 8.29
C GLY A 55 -15.29 15.73 9.12
N THR A 56 -16.17 15.57 10.12
CA THR A 56 -16.31 14.33 10.89
C THR A 56 -16.76 13.17 10.01
N GLN A 57 -17.74 13.38 9.13
CA GLN A 57 -18.21 12.34 8.21
C GLN A 57 -17.11 11.94 7.20
N LEU A 58 -16.36 12.90 6.64
CA LEU A 58 -15.21 12.60 5.79
C LEU A 58 -14.15 11.74 6.52
N GLY A 59 -13.90 12.03 7.80
CA GLY A 59 -13.06 11.22 8.67
C GLY A 59 -13.61 9.80 8.90
N ILE A 60 -14.92 9.66 9.14
CA ILE A 60 -15.58 8.35 9.28
C ILE A 60 -15.43 7.52 8.01
N LEU A 61 -15.57 8.14 6.83
CA LEU A 61 -15.49 7.47 5.54
C LEU A 61 -14.13 6.77 5.33
N ASN A 62 -13.04 7.42 5.76
CA ASN A 62 -11.71 6.81 5.77
C ASN A 62 -11.55 5.79 6.89
N SER A 63 -12.10 6.07 8.07
CA SER A 63 -11.96 5.22 9.26
C SER A 63 -12.61 3.84 9.07
N VAL A 64 -13.82 3.78 8.49
CA VAL A 64 -14.52 2.50 8.25
C VAL A 64 -13.78 1.61 7.26
N PHE A 65 -13.10 2.22 6.28
CA PHE A 65 -12.22 1.50 5.36
C PHE A 65 -11.04 0.87 6.11
N TYR A 66 -10.28 1.66 6.89
CA TYR A 66 -9.11 1.13 7.62
C TYR A 66 -9.50 0.12 8.71
N PHE A 67 -10.66 0.30 9.34
CA PHE A 67 -11.16 -0.62 10.36
C PHE A 67 -11.54 -1.99 9.76
N SER A 68 -12.33 -2.01 8.68
CA SER A 68 -12.70 -3.24 7.98
C SER A 68 -11.48 -3.96 7.40
N TYR A 69 -10.54 -3.19 6.85
CA TYR A 69 -9.24 -3.67 6.40
C TYR A 69 -8.45 -4.36 7.51
N ALA A 70 -8.28 -3.70 8.67
CA ALA A 70 -7.55 -4.26 9.79
C ALA A 70 -8.22 -5.54 10.35
N LEU A 71 -9.55 -5.53 10.43
CA LEU A 71 -10.34 -6.67 10.91
C LEU A 71 -10.13 -7.92 10.06
N LEU A 72 -10.06 -7.77 8.72
CA LEU A 72 -9.94 -8.91 7.81
C LEU A 72 -8.52 -9.41 7.55
N GLN A 73 -7.48 -8.64 7.86
CA GLN A 73 -6.09 -9.09 7.65
C GLN A 73 -5.76 -10.41 8.34
N VAL A 74 -6.08 -10.53 9.64
CA VAL A 74 -5.75 -11.72 10.43
C VAL A 74 -6.57 -12.93 9.99
N PRO A 75 -7.91 -12.85 9.87
CA PRO A 75 -8.72 -13.95 9.34
C PRO A 75 -8.30 -14.37 7.93
N ALA A 76 -8.01 -13.43 7.03
CA ALA A 76 -7.62 -13.74 5.66
C ALA A 76 -6.27 -14.46 5.58
N GLY A 77 -5.30 -14.10 6.42
CA GLY A 77 -4.04 -14.84 6.55
C GLY A 77 -4.27 -16.29 7.00
N ILE A 78 -5.04 -16.49 8.08
CA ILE A 78 -5.36 -17.82 8.62
C ILE A 78 -6.13 -18.65 7.59
N LEU A 79 -7.09 -18.05 6.90
CA LEU A 79 -7.89 -18.72 5.88
C LEU A 79 -7.03 -19.07 4.66
N GLY A 80 -6.14 -18.16 4.24
CA GLY A 80 -5.19 -18.40 3.14
C GLY A 80 -4.28 -19.60 3.42
N ASP A 81 -3.83 -19.75 4.66
CA ASP A 81 -3.03 -20.91 5.07
C ASP A 81 -3.81 -22.22 5.11
N LYS A 82 -5.15 -22.17 5.26
CA LYS A 82 -6.03 -23.35 5.31
C LYS A 82 -6.51 -23.81 3.94
N ILE A 83 -7.11 -22.91 3.15
CA ILE A 83 -7.80 -23.27 1.90
C ILE A 83 -7.02 -22.91 0.63
N GLY A 84 -5.92 -22.17 0.78
CA GLY A 84 -5.08 -21.68 -0.30
C GLY A 84 -5.04 -20.15 -0.33
N LYS A 85 -3.83 -19.59 -0.39
CA LYS A 85 -3.57 -18.15 -0.33
C LYS A 85 -4.19 -17.45 -1.54
N LYS A 86 -4.08 -18.05 -2.73
CA LYS A 86 -4.65 -17.49 -3.96
C LYS A 86 -6.17 -17.45 -3.92
N LYS A 87 -6.80 -18.46 -3.31
CA LYS A 87 -8.27 -18.56 -3.18
C LYS A 87 -8.86 -17.52 -2.23
N VAL A 88 -8.07 -16.96 -1.32
CA VAL A 88 -8.51 -15.89 -0.42
C VAL A 88 -8.19 -14.53 -1.01
N LEU A 89 -6.96 -14.35 -1.51
CA LEU A 89 -6.50 -13.06 -2.05
C LEU A 89 -7.32 -12.58 -3.23
N VAL A 90 -7.53 -13.45 -4.23
CA VAL A 90 -8.05 -12.98 -5.52
C VAL A 90 -9.53 -12.59 -5.46
N PRO A 91 -10.44 -13.37 -4.84
CA PRO A 91 -11.83 -12.93 -4.70
C PRO A 91 -11.95 -11.62 -3.92
N GLY A 92 -11.17 -11.45 -2.85
CA GLY A 92 -11.15 -10.19 -2.09
C GLY A 92 -10.61 -9.01 -2.91
N PHE A 93 -9.56 -9.23 -3.72
CA PHE A 93 -9.02 -8.20 -4.61
C PHE A 93 -9.98 -7.82 -5.75
N ILE A 94 -10.71 -8.79 -6.32
CA ILE A 94 -11.74 -8.50 -7.32
C ILE A 94 -12.91 -7.76 -6.68
N LEU A 95 -13.35 -8.19 -5.49
CA LEU A 95 -14.41 -7.53 -4.72
C LEU A 95 -14.04 -6.07 -4.42
N PHE A 96 -12.79 -5.84 -4.01
CA PHE A 96 -12.20 -4.51 -3.86
C PHE A 96 -12.39 -3.66 -5.13
N GLY A 97 -11.91 -4.12 -6.28
CA GLY A 97 -12.00 -3.35 -7.53
C GLY A 97 -13.44 -3.09 -7.98
N LEU A 98 -14.36 -4.04 -7.77
CA LEU A 98 -15.78 -3.83 -8.05
C LEU A 98 -16.40 -2.76 -7.15
N PHE A 99 -16.09 -2.77 -5.85
CA PHE A 99 -16.63 -1.80 -4.91
C PHE A 99 -15.98 -0.41 -4.99
N THR A 100 -14.76 -0.32 -5.54
CA THR A 100 -14.20 0.94 -6.04
C THR A 100 -15.11 1.56 -7.10
N ALA A 101 -15.59 0.78 -8.09
CA ALA A 101 -16.56 1.29 -9.07
C ALA A 101 -17.91 1.66 -8.44
N VAL A 102 -18.39 0.88 -7.47
CA VAL A 102 -19.62 1.20 -6.71
C VAL A 102 -19.48 2.52 -5.96
N THR A 103 -18.29 2.84 -5.45
CA THR A 103 -18.00 4.13 -4.80
C THR A 103 -18.20 5.30 -5.78
N GLY A 104 -17.70 5.18 -7.01
CA GLY A 104 -17.96 6.17 -8.06
C GLY A 104 -19.44 6.28 -8.44
N TRP A 105 -20.21 5.20 -8.31
CA TRP A 105 -21.65 5.23 -8.59
C TRP A 105 -22.50 5.67 -7.39
N ALA A 106 -21.89 5.94 -6.24
CA ALA A 106 -22.67 6.22 -5.04
C ALA A 106 -23.51 7.50 -5.19
N LYS A 107 -24.77 7.40 -4.77
CA LYS A 107 -25.76 8.49 -4.76
C LYS A 107 -26.22 8.88 -3.35
N SER A 108 -25.67 8.23 -2.33
CA SER A 108 -25.98 8.52 -0.93
C SER A 108 -24.78 8.26 -0.04
N TRP A 109 -24.74 8.97 1.08
CA TRP A 109 -23.76 8.80 2.14
C TRP A 109 -23.63 7.33 2.61
N TYR A 110 -24.76 6.64 2.81
CA TYR A 110 -24.76 5.25 3.25
C TYR A 110 -24.20 4.28 2.20
N MET A 111 -24.44 4.56 0.92
CA MET A 111 -23.87 3.77 -0.18
C MET A 111 -22.35 3.96 -0.25
N LEU A 112 -21.85 5.19 -0.02
CA LEU A 112 -20.41 5.46 0.10
C LEU A 112 -19.78 4.71 1.27
N LEU A 113 -20.39 4.77 2.45
CA LEU A 113 -19.92 4.05 3.64
C LEU A 113 -19.87 2.54 3.41
N PHE A 114 -20.96 1.96 2.88
CA PHE A 114 -21.03 0.54 2.60
C PHE A 114 -19.96 0.13 1.60
N ALA A 115 -19.80 0.92 0.51
CA ALA A 115 -18.77 0.64 -0.46
C ALA A 115 -17.37 0.65 0.15
N ARG A 116 -17.08 1.65 1.00
CA ARG A 116 -15.79 1.74 1.70
C ARG A 116 -15.50 0.59 2.64
N VAL A 117 -16.50 0.10 3.37
CA VAL A 117 -16.36 -1.09 4.23
C VAL A 117 -16.01 -2.31 3.39
N VAL A 118 -16.68 -2.51 2.25
CA VAL A 118 -16.42 -3.68 1.40
C VAL A 118 -15.08 -3.56 0.67
N THR A 119 -14.71 -2.37 0.20
CA THR A 119 -13.39 -2.08 -0.39
C THR A 119 -12.28 -2.37 0.62
N GLY A 120 -12.39 -1.85 1.85
CA GLY A 120 -11.41 -2.10 2.92
C GLY A 120 -11.31 -3.57 3.30
N ALA A 121 -12.45 -4.25 3.44
CA ALA A 121 -12.52 -5.70 3.65
C ALA A 121 -11.81 -6.47 2.52
N GLY A 122 -12.08 -6.13 1.25
CA GLY A 122 -11.44 -6.75 0.09
C GLY A 122 -9.92 -6.60 0.09
N GLU A 123 -9.42 -5.38 0.33
CA GLU A 123 -7.98 -5.13 0.46
C GLU A 123 -7.34 -5.85 1.66
N GLY A 124 -8.09 -6.06 2.74
CA GLY A 124 -7.64 -6.77 3.93
C GLY A 124 -7.18 -8.19 3.62
N THR A 125 -7.68 -8.78 2.53
CA THR A 125 -7.29 -10.12 2.08
C THR A 125 -5.94 -10.19 1.37
N TYR A 126 -5.32 -9.05 1.04
CA TYR A 126 -4.17 -9.02 0.15
C TYR A 126 -2.85 -9.35 0.87
N TYR A 127 -2.53 -8.64 1.95
CA TYR A 127 -1.19 -8.66 2.56
C TYR A 127 -0.69 -10.07 2.94
N GLY A 128 -1.39 -10.76 3.84
CA GLY A 128 -0.95 -12.06 4.36
C GLY A 128 -0.74 -13.10 3.25
N PRO A 129 -1.78 -13.40 2.45
CA PRO A 129 -1.69 -14.29 1.31
C PRO A 129 -0.62 -13.89 0.27
N GLN A 130 -0.47 -12.60 -0.03
CA GLN A 130 0.51 -12.11 -1.01
C GLN A 130 1.95 -12.37 -0.54
N TYR A 131 2.28 -12.03 0.70
CA TYR A 131 3.61 -12.28 1.27
C TYR A 131 3.93 -13.78 1.35
N GLY A 132 2.92 -14.60 1.68
CA GLY A 132 3.06 -16.04 1.64
C GLY A 132 3.39 -16.56 0.24
N LEU A 133 2.59 -16.20 -0.77
CA LEU A 133 2.79 -16.62 -2.16
C LEU A 133 4.13 -16.14 -2.72
N SER A 134 4.50 -14.87 -2.49
CA SER A 134 5.76 -14.33 -3.01
C SER A 134 6.97 -15.02 -2.37
N SER A 135 6.94 -15.30 -1.07
CA SER A 135 8.05 -15.98 -0.38
C SER A 135 8.28 -17.43 -0.83
N GLU A 136 7.22 -18.13 -1.26
CA GLU A 136 7.27 -19.50 -1.76
C GLU A 136 7.73 -19.61 -3.22
N GLN A 137 7.49 -18.56 -4.01
CA GLN A 137 7.78 -18.55 -5.45
C GLN A 137 9.11 -17.87 -5.78
N ILE A 138 9.50 -16.84 -5.03
CA ILE A 138 10.75 -16.12 -5.27
C ILE A 138 11.92 -16.96 -4.73
N PRO A 139 12.95 -17.25 -5.56
CA PRO A 139 14.14 -17.98 -5.10
C PRO A 139 14.83 -17.28 -3.94
N LYS A 140 15.36 -18.03 -2.96
CA LYS A 140 15.99 -17.51 -1.74
C LYS A 140 16.97 -16.35 -2.01
N LYS A 141 17.81 -16.47 -3.05
CA LYS A 141 18.78 -15.46 -3.49
C LYS A 141 18.14 -14.10 -3.85
N TYR A 142 16.93 -14.11 -4.40
CA TYR A 142 16.24 -12.92 -4.92
C TYR A 142 15.06 -12.46 -4.06
N ARG A 143 14.80 -13.11 -2.91
CA ARG A 143 13.64 -12.79 -2.05
C ARG A 143 13.61 -11.34 -1.60
N SER A 144 14.75 -10.82 -1.14
CA SER A 144 14.85 -9.42 -0.72
C SER A 144 14.52 -8.47 -1.88
N LEU A 145 15.12 -8.71 -3.06
CA LEU A 145 14.88 -7.91 -4.26
C LEU A 145 13.41 -7.96 -4.70
N GLY A 146 12.83 -9.16 -4.80
CA GLY A 146 11.44 -9.32 -5.22
C GLY A 146 10.44 -8.67 -4.25
N SER A 147 10.66 -8.81 -2.93
CA SER A 147 9.85 -8.11 -1.93
C SER A 147 10.02 -6.59 -1.99
N ALA A 148 11.24 -6.09 -2.22
CA ALA A 148 11.50 -4.66 -2.39
C ALA A 148 10.78 -4.08 -3.61
N ILE A 149 10.81 -4.80 -4.74
CA ILE A 149 10.08 -4.42 -5.96
C ILE A 149 8.58 -4.37 -5.65
N ILE A 150 7.99 -5.45 -5.11
CA ILE A 150 6.55 -5.48 -4.77
C ILE A 150 6.16 -4.30 -3.86
N ASN A 151 6.90 -4.08 -2.77
CA ASN A 151 6.62 -3.02 -1.81
C ASN A 151 6.83 -1.60 -2.37
N SER A 152 7.70 -1.44 -3.37
CA SER A 152 7.84 -0.14 -4.05
C SER A 152 6.53 0.32 -4.69
N GLY A 153 5.66 -0.63 -5.07
CA GLY A 153 4.34 -0.36 -5.64
C GLY A 153 3.47 0.54 -4.77
N MET A 154 3.68 0.57 -3.45
CA MET A 154 3.02 1.52 -2.53
C MET A 154 3.24 2.98 -2.95
N ALA A 155 4.48 3.37 -3.24
CA ALA A 155 4.81 4.76 -3.56
C ALA A 155 4.23 5.15 -4.92
N PHE A 156 4.36 4.26 -5.91
CA PHE A 156 3.74 4.42 -7.23
C PHE A 156 2.22 4.51 -7.14
N GLY A 157 1.57 3.67 -6.34
CA GLY A 157 0.13 3.70 -6.13
C GLY A 157 -0.36 4.98 -5.48
N ILE A 158 0.30 5.43 -4.41
CA ILE A 158 -0.03 6.70 -3.74
C ILE A 158 0.04 7.86 -4.73
N ALA A 159 1.15 7.98 -5.46
CA ALA A 159 1.33 9.04 -6.44
C ALA A 159 0.30 8.94 -7.57
N LEU A 160 0.08 7.74 -8.10
CA LEU A 160 -0.90 7.49 -9.15
C LEU A 160 -2.30 7.93 -8.70
N GLY A 161 -2.78 7.50 -7.54
CA GLY A 161 -4.11 7.86 -7.06
C GLY A 161 -4.29 9.35 -6.79
N LEU A 162 -3.31 9.99 -6.14
CA LEU A 162 -3.36 11.44 -5.86
C LEU A 162 -3.34 12.26 -7.16
N MET A 163 -2.41 11.96 -8.06
CA MET A 163 -2.24 12.72 -9.30
C MET A 163 -3.40 12.50 -10.27
N THR A 164 -3.85 11.25 -10.47
CA THR A 164 -4.95 10.95 -11.40
C THR A 164 -6.28 11.52 -10.91
N SER A 165 -6.53 11.46 -9.60
CA SER A 165 -7.74 12.04 -9.01
C SER A 165 -7.78 13.55 -9.19
N SER A 166 -6.69 14.23 -8.85
CA SER A 166 -6.54 15.67 -9.05
C SER A 166 -6.66 16.10 -10.52
N TRP A 167 -5.92 15.43 -11.40
CA TRP A 167 -5.88 15.78 -12.83
C TRP A 167 -7.24 15.56 -13.53
N LEU A 168 -7.90 14.42 -13.30
CA LEU A 168 -9.19 14.14 -13.92
C LEU A 168 -10.28 15.11 -13.47
N VAL A 169 -10.30 15.47 -12.18
CA VAL A 169 -11.40 16.26 -11.62
C VAL A 169 -11.19 17.75 -11.85
N TYR A 170 -9.99 18.26 -11.58
CA TYR A 170 -9.74 19.70 -11.55
C TYR A 170 -9.11 20.23 -12.84
N ASP A 171 -8.29 19.46 -13.53
CA ASP A 171 -7.68 19.91 -14.80
C ASP A 171 -8.55 19.57 -16.01
N GLN A 172 -9.16 18.38 -16.02
CA GLN A 172 -10.07 17.95 -17.10
C GLN A 172 -11.54 18.31 -16.82
N GLY A 173 -11.88 18.76 -15.61
CA GLY A 173 -13.25 19.15 -15.25
C GLY A 173 -14.23 17.98 -15.17
N HIS A 174 -13.76 16.74 -15.03
CA HIS A 174 -14.65 15.60 -14.85
C HIS A 174 -15.24 15.53 -13.43
N SER A 175 -16.33 14.78 -13.27
CA SER A 175 -16.88 14.47 -11.94
C SER A 175 -15.88 13.67 -11.09
N TRP A 176 -15.91 13.86 -9.77
CA TRP A 176 -15.15 13.09 -8.76
C TRP A 176 -15.32 11.57 -8.86
N ARG A 177 -16.34 11.11 -9.58
CA ARG A 177 -16.63 9.71 -9.87
C ARG A 177 -15.65 9.07 -10.85
N MET A 178 -15.11 9.83 -11.80
CA MET A 178 -14.25 9.29 -12.87
C MET A 178 -12.96 8.63 -12.38
N PRO A 179 -12.21 9.17 -11.41
CA PRO A 179 -11.05 8.51 -10.83
C PRO A 179 -11.35 7.10 -10.29
N PHE A 180 -12.54 6.89 -9.71
CA PHE A 180 -12.97 5.57 -9.22
C PHE A 180 -13.14 4.57 -10.36
N TYR A 181 -13.80 4.96 -11.45
CA TYR A 181 -13.95 4.08 -12.61
C TYR A 181 -12.61 3.79 -13.29
N ALA A 182 -11.75 4.80 -13.41
CA ALA A 182 -10.42 4.68 -13.98
C ALA A 182 -9.53 3.68 -13.23
N MET A 183 -9.66 3.60 -11.89
CA MET A 183 -8.89 2.66 -11.06
C MET A 183 -9.57 1.30 -10.89
N ALA A 184 -10.90 1.24 -10.91
CA ALA A 184 -11.65 -0.01 -10.73
C ALA A 184 -11.34 -1.04 -11.83
N ILE A 185 -11.36 -0.61 -13.10
CA ILE A 185 -11.20 -1.54 -14.24
C ILE A 185 -9.81 -2.21 -14.21
N PRO A 186 -8.68 -1.48 -14.12
CA PRO A 186 -7.36 -2.11 -14.02
C PRO A 186 -7.21 -2.98 -12.78
N SER A 187 -7.81 -2.60 -11.65
CA SER A 187 -7.77 -3.39 -10.41
C SER A 187 -8.40 -4.77 -10.60
N VAL A 188 -9.59 -4.83 -11.20
CA VAL A 188 -10.26 -6.11 -11.49
C VAL A 188 -9.44 -6.93 -12.48
N LEU A 189 -8.89 -6.31 -13.53
CA LEU A 189 -8.04 -6.99 -14.52
C LEU A 189 -6.78 -7.59 -13.88
N VAL A 190 -6.14 -6.87 -12.96
CA VAL A 190 -4.99 -7.39 -12.21
C VAL A 190 -5.40 -8.55 -11.31
N GLY A 191 -6.54 -8.48 -10.63
CA GLY A 191 -7.08 -9.59 -9.85
C GLY A 191 -7.29 -10.85 -10.70
N VAL A 192 -7.91 -10.71 -11.88
CA VAL A 192 -8.09 -11.80 -12.84
C VAL A 192 -6.74 -12.31 -13.37
N ALA A 193 -5.79 -11.41 -13.67
CA ALA A 193 -4.46 -11.80 -14.11
C ALA A 193 -3.70 -12.60 -13.02
N ILE A 194 -3.84 -12.22 -11.75
CA ILE A 194 -3.31 -13.00 -10.62
C ILE A 194 -3.98 -14.38 -10.57
N TRP A 195 -5.30 -14.47 -10.82
CA TRP A 195 -5.99 -15.75 -10.91
C TRP A 195 -5.45 -16.66 -12.01
N LEU A 196 -5.12 -16.11 -13.18
CA LEU A 196 -4.74 -16.92 -14.33
C LEU A 196 -3.25 -17.27 -14.32
N LEU A 197 -2.40 -16.34 -13.92
CA LEU A 197 -0.95 -16.44 -14.14
C LEU A 197 -0.16 -16.85 -12.89
N VAL A 198 -0.63 -16.51 -11.68
CA VAL A 198 0.08 -16.88 -10.44
C VAL A 198 -0.24 -18.32 -10.07
N LYS A 199 0.79 -19.17 -10.03
CA LYS A 199 0.64 -20.59 -9.68
C LYS A 199 0.80 -20.82 -8.19
N GLU A 200 -0.25 -21.28 -7.52
CA GLU A 200 -0.14 -21.74 -6.14
C GLU A 200 0.45 -23.17 -6.14
N LYS A 201 1.57 -23.38 -5.43
CA LYS A 201 2.10 -24.73 -5.23
C LYS A 201 1.11 -25.48 -4.34
N LYS A 202 0.66 -26.66 -4.79
CA LYS A 202 -0.12 -27.54 -3.91
C LYS A 202 0.72 -27.81 -2.67
N ARG A 203 0.17 -27.55 -1.50
CA ARG A 203 0.81 -27.86 -0.22
C ARG A 203 1.00 -29.39 -0.17
N ASN A 204 2.25 -29.84 -0.17
CA ASN A 204 2.54 -31.26 0.02
C ASN A 204 1.98 -31.67 1.39
N ALA A 205 1.10 -32.67 1.39
CA ALA A 205 0.52 -33.23 2.61
C ALA A 205 1.62 -33.75 3.57
N ASP A 206 2.81 -34.07 3.06
CA ASP A 206 3.93 -34.61 3.84
C ASP A 206 4.53 -33.61 4.85
N VAL A 207 4.32 -32.30 4.69
CA VAL A 207 4.75 -31.29 5.67
C VAL A 207 3.69 -31.06 6.76
N ALA A 208 2.51 -31.68 6.65
CA ALA A 208 1.47 -31.62 7.69
C ALA A 208 1.87 -32.34 8.99
N GLY A 209 2.94 -33.16 8.96
CA GLY A 209 3.47 -33.87 10.12
C GLY A 209 4.44 -33.06 11.00
N GLN A 210 5.02 -31.97 10.51
CA GLN A 210 5.78 -31.06 11.38
C GLN A 210 4.80 -30.14 12.09
N GLN A 211 4.45 -30.49 13.34
CA GLN A 211 3.75 -29.58 14.24
C GLN A 211 4.62 -28.33 14.44
N VAL A 212 4.41 -27.31 13.62
CA VAL A 212 4.80 -25.95 13.97
C VAL A 212 4.01 -25.64 15.24
N LYS A 213 4.70 -25.60 16.39
CA LYS A 213 4.10 -25.17 17.66
C LYS A 213 3.38 -23.85 17.37
N LYS A 214 2.03 -23.86 17.38
CA LYS A 214 1.25 -22.63 17.31
C LYS A 214 1.63 -21.82 18.53
N GLY A 215 2.51 -20.84 18.37
CA GLY A 215 2.79 -19.87 19.43
C GLY A 215 1.47 -19.26 19.88
N LYS A 216 1.26 -19.10 21.19
CA LYS A 216 0.05 -18.44 21.66
C LYS A 216 0.16 -16.97 21.27
N PHE A 217 -0.89 -16.42 20.67
CA PHE A 217 -0.95 -14.99 20.33
C PHE A 217 -0.68 -14.10 21.56
N SER A 218 -1.07 -14.57 22.75
CA SER A 218 -0.76 -13.93 24.04
C SER A 218 0.73 -13.76 24.33
N ASP A 219 1.60 -14.59 23.77
CA ASP A 219 3.04 -14.53 24.03
C ASP A 219 3.69 -13.36 23.28
N LEU A 220 3.07 -12.91 22.17
CA LEU A 220 3.48 -11.69 21.47
C LEU A 220 3.24 -10.44 22.32
N LEU A 221 2.12 -10.42 23.06
CA LEU A 221 1.71 -9.31 23.93
C LEU A 221 2.48 -9.27 25.26
N LYS A 222 3.28 -10.29 25.58
CA LYS A 222 4.14 -10.32 26.78
C LYS A 222 5.54 -9.79 26.51
N ASN A 223 5.96 -9.74 25.25
CA ASN A 223 7.31 -9.33 24.90
C ASN A 223 7.39 -7.80 24.81
N ARG A 224 8.00 -7.17 25.83
CA ARG A 224 8.19 -5.71 25.90
C ARG A 224 8.83 -5.11 24.64
N ASN A 225 9.82 -5.79 24.05
CA ASN A 225 10.49 -5.29 22.85
C ASN A 225 9.57 -5.31 21.63
N LEU A 226 8.69 -6.32 21.51
CA LEU A 226 7.68 -6.36 20.45
C LEU A 226 6.63 -5.26 20.63
N ILE A 227 6.13 -5.06 21.85
CA ILE A 227 5.17 -3.98 22.16
C ILE A 227 5.78 -2.62 21.82
N LEU A 228 7.01 -2.35 22.27
CA LEU A 228 7.71 -1.10 21.95
C LEU A 228 7.87 -0.92 20.43
N THR A 229 8.16 -1.99 19.70
CA THR A 229 8.24 -1.96 18.24
C THR A 229 6.89 -1.63 17.61
N TYR A 230 5.80 -2.24 18.08
CA TYR A 230 4.45 -1.93 17.58
C TYR A 230 4.04 -0.49 17.87
N VAL A 231 4.33 0.04 19.06
CA VAL A 231 4.04 1.44 19.41
C VAL A 231 4.84 2.39 18.52
N MET A 232 6.14 2.14 18.29
CA MET A 232 6.96 2.96 17.40
C MET A 232 6.45 2.94 15.95
N VAL A 233 6.10 1.76 15.44
CA VAL A 233 5.53 1.61 14.09
C VAL A 233 4.18 2.31 13.99
N PHE A 234 3.33 2.18 15.01
CA PHE A 234 2.04 2.86 15.08
C PHE A 234 2.21 4.38 15.00
N CYS A 235 3.05 4.98 15.84
CA CYS A 235 3.25 6.44 15.85
C CYS A 235 3.76 6.95 14.49
N SER A 236 4.69 6.23 13.86
CA SER A 236 5.22 6.62 12.54
C SER A 236 4.20 6.47 11.42
N LEU A 237 3.46 5.36 11.40
CA LEU A 237 2.42 5.15 10.38
C LEU A 237 1.24 6.11 10.59
N PHE A 238 0.88 6.42 11.83
CA PHE A 238 -0.19 7.37 12.14
C PHE A 238 0.09 8.74 11.51
N GLY A 239 1.28 9.32 11.76
CA GLY A 239 1.65 10.59 11.14
C GLY A 239 1.64 10.51 9.61
N PHE A 240 2.17 9.42 9.04
CA PHE A 240 2.22 9.24 7.59
C PHE A 240 0.83 9.20 6.96
N PHE A 241 -0.09 8.42 7.54
CA PHE A 241 -1.45 8.32 7.03
C PHE A 241 -2.28 9.57 7.29
N VAL A 242 -2.03 10.31 8.37
CA VAL A 242 -2.67 11.63 8.60
C VAL A 242 -2.29 12.59 7.47
N ILE A 243 -1.00 12.73 7.17
CA ILE A 243 -0.56 13.59 6.07
C ILE A 243 -1.09 13.06 4.74
N LEU A 244 -0.97 11.76 4.47
CA LEU A 244 -1.47 11.17 3.22
C LEU A 244 -2.97 11.42 2.98
N THR A 245 -3.77 11.35 4.03
CA THR A 245 -5.24 11.45 3.96
C THR A 245 -5.70 12.89 3.84
N TRP A 246 -5.17 13.78 4.68
CA TRP A 246 -5.70 15.14 4.82
C TRP A 246 -4.94 16.20 4.04
N LEU A 247 -3.71 15.93 3.60
CA LEU A 247 -2.90 16.91 2.90
C LEU A 247 -3.57 17.47 1.64
N PRO A 248 -4.15 16.65 0.72
CA PRO A 248 -4.76 17.20 -0.48
C PRO A 248 -5.96 18.10 -0.16
N TYR A 249 -6.76 17.71 0.83
CA TYR A 249 -7.92 18.49 1.27
C TYR A 249 -7.47 19.82 1.90
N TYR A 250 -6.50 19.78 2.82
CA TYR A 250 -5.93 20.97 3.47
C TYR A 250 -5.33 21.97 2.48
N LEU A 251 -4.59 21.48 1.47
CA LEU A 251 -4.00 22.34 0.44
C LEU A 251 -5.06 23.05 -0.41
N GLN A 252 -6.22 22.42 -0.61
CA GLN A 252 -7.32 23.04 -1.37
C GLN A 252 -8.16 23.97 -0.49
N SER A 253 -8.56 23.53 0.71
CA SER A 253 -9.49 24.27 1.57
C SER A 253 -8.85 25.45 2.29
N GLU A 254 -7.65 25.26 2.86
CA GLU A 254 -6.97 26.26 3.69
C GLU A 254 -5.92 27.05 2.91
N ARG A 255 -5.26 26.42 1.94
CA ARG A 255 -4.18 27.05 1.15
C ARG A 255 -4.63 27.56 -0.22
N GLY A 256 -5.87 27.28 -0.63
CA GLY A 256 -6.46 27.78 -1.87
C GLY A 256 -5.76 27.31 -3.14
N ILE A 257 -5.03 26.19 -3.10
CA ILE A 257 -4.31 25.67 -4.27
C ILE A 257 -5.31 25.06 -5.26
N ALA A 258 -5.10 25.31 -6.54
CA ALA A 258 -5.84 24.66 -7.60
C ALA A 258 -5.72 23.13 -7.48
N GLY A 259 -6.84 22.42 -7.67
CA GLY A 259 -6.91 20.99 -7.35
C GLY A 259 -5.98 20.09 -8.17
N GLY A 260 -5.57 20.50 -9.38
CA GLY A 260 -4.56 19.80 -10.19
C GLY A 260 -3.17 19.75 -9.55
N GLU A 261 -2.64 20.91 -9.15
CA GLU A 261 -1.32 21.02 -8.49
C GLU A 261 -1.29 20.32 -7.12
N THR A 262 -2.44 20.28 -6.44
CA THR A 262 -2.61 19.62 -5.14
C THR A 262 -2.19 18.15 -5.19
N GLY A 263 -2.58 17.42 -6.23
CA GLY A 263 -2.26 16.00 -6.38
C GLY A 263 -0.76 15.79 -6.59
N PHE A 264 -0.13 16.65 -7.38
CA PHE A 264 1.31 16.63 -7.60
C PHE A 264 2.09 16.92 -6.31
N ILE A 265 1.79 18.04 -5.63
CA ILE A 265 2.45 18.44 -4.37
C ILE A 265 2.29 17.35 -3.31
N SER A 266 1.09 16.79 -3.17
CA SER A 266 0.82 15.73 -2.19
C SER A 266 1.59 14.44 -2.51
N SER A 267 1.79 14.11 -3.80
CA SER A 267 2.55 12.94 -4.22
C SER A 267 4.05 13.02 -3.92
N LEU A 268 4.61 14.22 -3.74
CA LEU A 268 6.04 14.42 -3.45
C LEU A 268 6.47 13.68 -2.20
N VAL A 269 5.61 13.61 -1.18
CA VAL A 269 5.88 12.87 0.07
C VAL A 269 6.20 11.40 -0.24
N ALA A 270 5.42 10.76 -1.13
CA ALA A 270 5.62 9.37 -1.50
C ALA A 270 6.88 9.16 -2.35
N TRP A 271 7.14 10.05 -3.31
CA TRP A 271 8.33 9.97 -4.15
C TRP A 271 9.62 10.15 -3.36
N ILE A 272 9.66 11.13 -2.46
CA ILE A 272 10.84 11.48 -1.65
C ILE A 272 11.08 10.45 -0.54
N SER A 273 10.02 9.74 -0.10
CA SER A 273 10.18 8.59 0.81
C SER A 273 11.00 7.44 0.24
N ILE A 274 11.07 7.26 -1.08
CA ILE A 274 11.88 6.18 -1.69
C ILE A 274 13.39 6.43 -1.46
N PRO A 275 14.00 7.54 -1.92
CA PRO A 275 15.41 7.81 -1.66
C PRO A 275 15.67 8.01 -0.16
N GLY A 276 14.76 8.62 0.59
CA GLY A 276 14.88 8.74 2.05
C GLY A 276 15.05 7.37 2.72
N ALA A 277 14.19 6.41 2.38
CA ALA A 277 14.29 5.04 2.91
C ALA A 277 15.65 4.41 2.59
N LEU A 278 16.14 4.53 1.35
CA LEU A 278 17.44 3.98 0.93
C LEU A 278 18.63 4.62 1.63
N LEU A 279 18.62 5.96 1.77
CA LEU A 279 19.68 6.71 2.41
C LEU A 279 19.80 6.34 3.89
N PHE A 280 18.69 6.39 4.62
CA PHE A 280 18.69 6.14 6.05
C PHE A 280 18.77 4.65 6.41
N SER A 281 18.30 3.74 5.54
CA SER A 281 18.57 2.30 5.73
C SER A 281 20.06 2.00 5.60
N SER A 282 20.72 2.59 4.59
CA SER A 282 22.17 2.42 4.38
C SER A 282 22.98 3.06 5.49
N LEU A 283 22.57 4.25 5.96
CA LEU A 283 23.20 4.94 7.08
C LEU A 283 23.03 4.15 8.39
N SER A 284 21.85 3.59 8.63
CA SER A 284 21.58 2.71 9.76
C SER A 284 22.51 1.49 9.76
N ASP A 285 22.69 0.86 8.60
CA ASP A 285 23.56 -0.32 8.47
C ASP A 285 25.04 0.04 8.68
N LYS A 286 25.49 1.20 8.19
CA LYS A 286 26.87 1.69 8.37
C LYS A 286 27.18 2.09 9.82
N LEU A 287 26.22 2.71 10.51
CA LEU A 287 26.39 3.16 11.90
C LEU A 287 26.30 2.01 12.92
N GLY A 288 25.67 0.89 12.56
CA GLY A 288 25.46 -0.27 13.45
C GLY A 288 24.57 0.01 14.68
N LYS A 289 24.16 1.26 14.91
CA LYS A 289 23.36 1.71 16.07
C LYS A 289 22.09 2.40 15.60
N ARG A 290 20.95 1.69 15.66
CA ARG A 290 19.64 2.20 15.19
C ARG A 290 19.01 3.26 16.10
N LYS A 291 19.21 3.16 17.42
CA LYS A 291 18.61 4.06 18.41
C LYS A 291 18.93 5.56 18.22
N PRO A 292 20.20 5.99 18.08
CA PRO A 292 20.52 7.41 17.90
C PRO A 292 19.94 7.97 16.60
N LEU A 293 19.92 7.15 15.54
CA LEU A 293 19.34 7.54 14.25
C LEU A 293 17.82 7.78 14.40
N ILE A 294 17.08 6.88 15.05
CA ILE A 294 15.64 7.05 15.31
C ILE A 294 15.38 8.28 16.21
N LEU A 295 16.18 8.47 17.26
CA LEU A 295 16.06 9.62 18.17
C LEU A 295 16.29 10.95 17.48
N PHE A 296 17.08 10.99 16.41
CA PHE A 296 17.29 12.19 15.60
C PHE A 296 16.16 12.40 14.58
N LEU A 297 15.75 11.34 13.88
CA LEU A 297 14.80 11.43 12.77
C LEU A 297 13.36 11.70 13.21
N VAL A 298 12.91 11.11 14.33
CA VAL A 298 11.53 11.27 14.80
C VAL A 298 11.20 12.74 15.14
N PRO A 299 12.03 13.48 15.92
CA PRO A 299 11.81 14.91 16.12
C PRO A 299 11.79 15.71 14.83
N VAL A 300 12.67 15.41 13.87
CA VAL A 300 12.70 16.10 12.56
C VAL A 300 11.40 15.85 11.78
N ALA A 301 10.86 14.63 11.82
CA ALA A 301 9.57 14.32 11.21
C ALA A 301 8.41 15.08 11.89
N ILE A 302 8.42 15.21 13.22
CA ILE A 302 7.39 15.96 13.97
C ILE A 302 7.48 17.46 13.65
N ILE A 303 8.69 18.04 13.68
CA ILE A 303 8.91 19.46 13.40
C ILE A 303 8.51 19.80 11.95
N SER A 304 8.89 18.96 10.99
CA SER A 304 8.49 19.15 9.59
C SER A 304 6.98 19.04 9.41
N MET A 305 6.33 18.08 10.06
CA MET A 305 4.86 17.97 10.06
C MET A 305 4.18 19.22 10.63
N LEU A 306 4.66 19.75 11.75
CA LEU A 306 4.11 20.99 12.34
C LEU A 306 4.37 22.20 11.44
N SER A 307 5.54 22.27 10.80
CA SER A 307 5.90 23.38 9.92
C SER A 307 4.96 23.54 8.72
N ILE A 308 4.33 22.46 8.24
CA ILE A 308 3.32 22.51 7.16
C ILE A 308 2.13 23.43 7.53
N ILE A 309 1.79 23.51 8.81
CA ILE A 309 0.66 24.33 9.29
C ILE A 309 1.10 25.79 9.46
N TRP A 310 2.27 26.02 10.05
CA TRP A 310 2.70 27.35 10.48
C TRP A 310 3.44 28.15 9.39
N MET A 311 3.91 27.51 8.32
CA MET A 311 4.61 28.21 7.24
C MET A 311 3.65 29.13 6.48
N PRO A 312 3.93 30.44 6.35
CA PRO A 312 3.06 31.37 5.63
C PRO A 312 3.17 31.24 4.10
N ASN A 313 4.32 30.79 3.60
CA ASN A 313 4.61 30.69 2.17
C ASN A 313 4.53 29.25 1.65
N MET A 314 4.09 29.10 0.40
CA MET A 314 3.96 27.79 -0.25
C MET A 314 5.29 27.07 -0.43
N THR A 315 6.37 27.79 -0.72
CA THR A 315 7.72 27.21 -0.81
C THR A 315 8.13 26.57 0.50
N GLY A 316 7.83 27.19 1.65
CA GLY A 316 8.11 26.63 2.97
C GLY A 316 7.32 25.35 3.24
N VAL A 317 6.04 25.31 2.84
CA VAL A 317 5.19 24.11 2.93
C VAL A 317 5.77 22.96 2.10
N ILE A 318 6.17 23.22 0.84
CA ILE A 318 6.75 22.20 -0.03
C ILE A 318 8.07 21.67 0.55
N ILE A 319 8.95 22.55 1.05
CA ILE A 319 10.20 22.13 1.70
C ILE A 319 9.90 21.25 2.92
N ALA A 320 8.94 21.65 3.76
CA ALA A 320 8.53 20.86 4.92
C ALA A 320 7.99 19.48 4.53
N LEU A 321 7.19 19.39 3.46
CA LEU A 321 6.71 18.13 2.89
C LEU A 321 7.84 17.25 2.35
N CYS A 322 8.82 17.85 1.68
CA CYS A 322 10.01 17.14 1.19
C CYS A 322 10.82 16.55 2.34
N VAL A 323 11.08 17.35 3.39
CA VAL A 323 11.77 16.89 4.60
C VAL A 323 10.97 15.78 5.29
N TYR A 324 9.65 15.96 5.42
CA TYR A 324 8.78 14.95 5.99
C TYR A 324 8.80 13.64 5.18
N GLY A 325 8.71 13.72 3.85
CA GLY A 325 8.80 12.56 2.97
C GLY A 325 10.12 11.82 3.12
N LEU A 326 11.24 12.53 3.24
CA LEU A 326 12.57 11.96 3.40
C LEU A 326 12.73 11.19 4.72
N VAL A 327 12.13 11.69 5.80
CA VAL A 327 12.37 11.22 7.18
C VAL A 327 11.22 10.35 7.73
N GLY A 328 9.99 10.56 7.27
CA GLY A 328 8.77 10.06 7.91
C GLY A 328 8.55 8.54 7.83
N LYS A 329 9.14 7.85 6.84
CA LYS A 329 8.86 6.42 6.57
C LYS A 329 9.76 5.43 7.34
N LEU A 330 10.58 5.90 8.28
CA LEU A 330 11.73 5.14 8.80
C LEU A 330 11.43 4.16 9.94
N ALA A 331 10.22 4.16 10.51
CA ALA A 331 9.89 3.17 11.53
C ALA A 331 9.49 1.79 10.96
N GLY A 332 9.14 1.69 9.67
CA GLY A 332 8.65 0.44 9.07
C GLY A 332 9.72 -0.46 8.45
N GLY A 333 10.79 0.13 7.89
CA GLY A 333 11.80 -0.60 7.12
C GLY A 333 12.94 -1.20 7.94
N THR A 334 13.11 -0.78 9.19
CA THR A 334 14.22 -1.21 10.06
C THR A 334 13.93 -2.51 10.81
N GLY A 335 12.78 -3.17 10.56
CA GLY A 335 12.36 -4.40 11.25
C GLY A 335 12.86 -5.71 10.65
N CYS A 336 13.48 -5.71 9.46
CA CYS A 336 14.03 -6.94 8.86
C CYS A 336 15.55 -7.01 9.03
N ARG A 337 16.00 -7.40 10.21
CA ARG A 337 17.15 -8.28 10.42
C ARG A 337 17.10 -8.88 11.81
#